data_AF-A0A8S3FPM2-F1
#
_entry.id   AF-A0A8S3FPM2-F1
#
_cell.length_a   1.000
_cell.length_b   1.000
_cell.length_c   1.000
_cell.angle_alpha   90.00
_cell.angle_beta   90.00
_cell.angle_gamma   90.00
#
_symmetry.space_group_name_H-M   'P 1'
#
loop_
_entity.id
_entity.type
_entity.pdbx_description
1 polymer ?
#
loop_
_entity_poly.entity_id
_entity_poly.type
_entity_poly.pdbx_seq_one_letter_code
_entity_poly.pdbx_strand_id
1 'polypeptide(L)'
;MKLDGFALMADMVYVTQSAGRLMRAIYEMVLQRGWAQLVEKTLGLSKMIDKRMWQSMCPLRQFKKIPEEIIRKIEKKNITWDRFYDLDAHEIGELVRAPKVGKTIYKYIHHVPKLELSVHVLPITRSTLKVELTITPDFQWDDKIHGMAEPFWILVEDVDSEILLHHEYFLLKK
;
A
#
# COMPACT_ATOMS: atom_id res chain seq x y z
N MET A 1 -21.33 1.08 0.33
CA MET A 1 -22.63 1.39 0.96
C MET A 1 -23.40 2.30 0.02
N LYS A 2 -24.67 2.04 -0.26
CA LYS A 2 -25.51 3.00 -0.98
C LYS A 2 -26.21 3.84 0.10
N LEU A 3 -26.11 5.16 -0.01
CA LEU A 3 -26.80 6.09 0.89
C LEU A 3 -28.07 6.55 0.19
N ASP A 4 -29.20 6.45 0.89
CA ASP A 4 -30.47 6.98 0.42
C ASP A 4 -30.66 8.40 0.95
N GLY A 5 -31.13 9.32 0.11
CA GLY A 5 -31.39 10.71 0.48
C GLY A 5 -30.31 11.70 -0.01
N PHE A 6 -30.78 12.79 -0.61
CA PHE A 6 -29.93 13.82 -1.22
C PHE A 6 -28.99 14.48 -0.20
N ALA A 7 -29.49 14.81 1.00
CA ALA A 7 -28.71 15.47 2.05
C ALA A 7 -27.52 14.61 2.51
N LEU A 8 -27.74 13.33 2.81
CA LEU A 8 -26.68 12.43 3.26
C LEU A 8 -25.61 12.20 2.18
N MET A 9 -26.00 12.14 0.91
CA MET A 9 -25.03 12.05 -0.19
C MET A 9 -24.19 13.32 -0.32
N ALA A 10 -24.81 14.50 -0.18
CA ALA A 10 -24.11 15.78 -0.22
C ALA A 10 -23.09 15.90 0.93
N ASP A 11 -23.49 15.53 2.15
CA ASP A 11 -22.61 15.52 3.32
C ASP A 11 -21.45 14.54 3.16
N MET A 12 -21.72 13.32 2.67
CA MET A 12 -20.66 12.33 2.42
C MET A 12 -19.63 12.87 1.42
N VAL A 13 -20.06 13.50 0.33
CA VAL A 13 -19.16 14.09 -0.66
C VAL A 13 -18.34 15.22 -0.03
N TYR A 14 -18.98 16.12 0.72
CA TYR A 14 -18.30 17.24 1.38
C TYR A 14 -17.21 16.76 2.36
N VAL A 15 -17.52 15.77 3.20
CA VAL A 15 -16.57 15.19 4.16
C VAL A 15 -15.44 14.49 3.43
N THR A 16 -15.73 13.64 2.44
CA THR A 16 -14.69 12.84 1.74
C THR A 16 -13.75 13.69 0.90
N GLN A 17 -14.23 14.78 0.27
CA GLN A 17 -13.38 15.75 -0.43
C GLN A 17 -12.38 16.44 0.50
N SER A 18 -12.75 16.59 1.77
CA SER A 18 -11.91 17.23 2.79
C SER A 18 -11.03 16.25 3.55
N ALA A 19 -11.50 15.00 3.70
CA ALA A 19 -10.84 13.96 4.47
C ALA A 19 -9.41 13.71 3.99
N GLY A 20 -9.14 13.70 2.67
CA GLY A 20 -7.80 13.45 2.14
C GLY A 20 -6.74 14.41 2.67
N ARG A 21 -6.98 15.73 2.53
CA ARG A 21 -6.05 16.78 3.00
C ARG A 21 -5.96 16.84 4.53
N LEU A 22 -7.09 16.66 5.23
CA LEU A 22 -7.12 16.66 6.69
C LEU A 22 -6.34 15.47 7.26
N MET A 23 -6.55 14.28 6.69
CA MET A 23 -5.84 13.08 7.11
C MET A 23 -4.35 13.16 6.80
N ARG A 24 -3.98 13.78 5.68
CA ARG A 24 -2.56 14.02 5.35
C ARG A 24 -1.90 15.00 6.32
N ALA A 25 -2.58 16.08 6.70
CA ALA A 25 -2.08 17.02 7.70
C ALA A 25 -1.90 16.34 9.07
N ILE A 26 -2.85 15.51 9.48
CA ILE A 26 -2.73 14.71 10.72
C ILE A 26 -1.53 13.77 10.63
N TYR A 27 -1.37 13.05 9.52
CA TYR A 27 -0.21 12.18 9.30
C TYR A 27 1.11 12.95 9.45
N GLU A 28 1.23 14.12 8.83
CA GLU A 28 2.46 14.93 8.90
C GLU A 28 2.75 15.42 10.33
N MET A 29 1.73 15.86 11.07
CA MET A 29 1.90 16.24 12.48
C MET A 29 2.36 15.06 13.35
N VAL A 30 1.81 13.87 13.10
CA VAL A 30 2.13 12.66 13.87
C VAL A 30 3.53 12.13 13.52
N LEU A 31 3.91 12.19 12.25
CA LEU A 31 5.24 11.84 11.77
C LEU A 31 6.33 12.71 12.41
N GLN A 32 6.10 14.04 12.47
CA GLN A 32 7.02 14.97 13.11
C GLN A 32 7.15 14.76 14.63
N ARG A 33 6.11 14.21 15.27
CA ARG A 33 6.16 13.84 16.71
C ARG A 33 6.81 12.48 16.96
N GLY A 34 7.03 11.69 15.91
CA GLY A 34 7.67 10.39 15.99
C GLY A 34 6.83 9.29 16.65
N TRP A 35 5.50 9.38 16.60
CA TRP A 35 4.60 8.35 17.17
C TRP A 35 4.35 7.21 16.18
N ALA A 36 5.23 6.22 16.15
CA ALA A 36 5.29 5.18 15.10
C ALA A 36 3.94 4.50 14.82
N GLN A 37 3.27 3.95 15.84
CA GLN A 37 1.94 3.32 15.66
C GLN A 37 0.89 4.24 15.06
N LEU A 38 0.90 5.53 15.42
CA LEU A 38 -0.08 6.48 14.89
C LEU A 38 0.31 6.94 13.47
N VAL A 39 1.61 7.00 13.15
CA VAL A 39 2.09 7.22 11.77
C VAL A 39 1.54 6.14 10.85
N GLU A 40 1.68 4.86 11.23
CA GLU A 40 1.18 3.73 10.43
C GLU A 40 -0.34 3.83 10.20
N LYS A 41 -1.11 4.03 11.28
CA LYS A 41 -2.58 4.15 11.22
C LYS A 41 -3.04 5.33 10.36
N THR A 42 -2.42 6.50 10.53
CA THR A 42 -2.80 7.72 9.81
C THR A 42 -2.40 7.66 8.33
N LEU A 43 -1.27 7.03 8.01
CA LEU A 43 -0.87 6.73 6.63
C LEU A 43 -1.84 5.73 5.98
N GLY A 44 -2.18 4.66 6.69
CA GLY A 44 -3.16 3.68 6.27
C GLY A 44 -4.51 4.34 5.97
N LEU A 45 -5.02 5.18 6.87
CA LEU A 45 -6.26 5.95 6.67
C LEU A 45 -6.18 6.89 5.47
N SER A 46 -5.06 7.59 5.30
CA SER A 46 -4.86 8.47 4.14
C SER A 46 -4.95 7.70 2.82
N LYS A 47 -4.29 6.53 2.75
CA LYS A 47 -4.37 5.62 1.59
C LYS A 47 -5.79 5.08 1.38
N MET A 48 -6.48 4.67 2.44
CA MET A 48 -7.85 4.14 2.35
C MET A 48 -8.86 5.19 1.87
N ILE A 49 -8.71 6.45 2.28
CA ILE A 49 -9.53 7.57 1.81
C ILE A 49 -9.28 7.83 0.32
N ASP A 50 -8.00 7.89 -0.10
CA ASP A 50 -7.63 8.14 -1.49
C ASP A 50 -8.12 7.02 -2.42
N LYS A 51 -7.85 5.75 -2.04
CA LYS A 51 -8.23 4.58 -2.84
C LYS A 51 -9.69 4.16 -2.66
N ARG A 52 -10.42 4.76 -1.73
CA ARG A 52 -11.83 4.44 -1.39
C ARG A 52 -12.05 2.95 -1.13
N MET A 53 -11.10 2.32 -0.47
CA MET A 53 -11.13 0.91 -0.11
C MET A 53 -10.44 0.70 1.24
N TRP A 54 -10.84 -0.35 1.94
CA TRP A 54 -10.21 -0.70 3.22
C TRP A 54 -8.91 -1.47 2.99
N GLN A 55 -7.99 -1.39 3.96
CA GLN A 55 -6.72 -2.11 3.92
C GLN A 55 -6.88 -3.63 3.95
N SER A 56 -8.00 -4.14 4.48
CA SER A 56 -8.34 -5.57 4.47
C SER A 56 -8.81 -6.08 3.11
N MET A 57 -9.08 -5.19 2.15
CA MET A 57 -9.50 -5.56 0.80
C MET A 57 -8.30 -5.86 -0.10
N CYS A 58 -8.51 -6.64 -1.16
CA CYS A 58 -7.43 -7.05 -2.05
C CYS A 58 -6.82 -5.85 -2.81
N PRO A 59 -5.48 -5.68 -2.81
CA PRO A 59 -4.80 -4.60 -3.53
C PRO A 59 -5.16 -4.50 -5.01
N LEU A 60 -5.56 -5.61 -5.63
CA LEU A 60 -5.99 -5.66 -7.04
C LEU A 60 -7.18 -4.74 -7.35
N ARG A 61 -7.96 -4.33 -6.35
CA ARG A 61 -9.02 -3.30 -6.50
C ARG A 61 -8.52 -1.98 -7.06
N GLN A 62 -7.24 -1.66 -6.88
CA GLN A 62 -6.64 -0.45 -7.41
C GLN A 62 -6.55 -0.48 -8.95
N PHE A 63 -6.59 -1.68 -9.56
CA PHE A 63 -6.53 -1.85 -11.01
C PHE A 63 -7.92 -1.97 -11.64
N LYS A 64 -8.40 -0.88 -12.24
CA LYS A 64 -9.72 -0.79 -12.88
C LYS A 64 -9.97 -1.78 -14.04
N LYS A 65 -8.94 -2.44 -14.56
CA LYS A 65 -9.07 -3.41 -15.66
C LYS A 65 -9.52 -4.80 -15.19
N ILE A 66 -9.47 -5.08 -13.89
CA ILE A 66 -9.93 -6.36 -13.34
C ILE A 66 -11.40 -6.21 -12.95
N PRO A 67 -12.30 -7.08 -13.43
CA PRO A 67 -13.71 -7.03 -13.04
C PRO A 67 -13.89 -7.23 -11.53
N GLU A 68 -14.74 -6.41 -10.93
CA GLU A 68 -15.09 -6.45 -9.49
C GLU A 68 -15.59 -7.83 -9.04
N GLU A 69 -16.30 -8.56 -9.89
CA GLU A 69 -16.76 -9.93 -9.59
C GLU A 69 -15.58 -10.89 -9.36
N ILE A 70 -14.51 -10.76 -10.15
CA ILE A 70 -13.31 -11.58 -10.03
C ILE A 70 -12.56 -11.24 -8.74
N ILE A 71 -12.45 -9.95 -8.42
CA ILE A 71 -11.84 -9.50 -7.16
C ILE A 71 -12.60 -10.08 -5.96
N ARG A 72 -13.93 -10.04 -5.97
CA ARG A 72 -14.74 -10.64 -4.89
C ARG A 72 -14.55 -12.15 -4.78
N LYS A 73 -14.31 -12.85 -5.89
CA LYS A 73 -13.96 -14.29 -5.87
C LYS A 73 -12.60 -14.52 -5.19
N ILE A 74 -11.61 -13.67 -5.48
CA ILE A 74 -10.29 -13.71 -4.85
C ILE A 74 -10.41 -13.46 -3.34
N GLU A 75 -11.11 -12.40 -2.93
CA GLU A 75 -11.29 -12.04 -1.53
C GLU A 75 -12.00 -13.15 -0.74
N LYS A 76 -13.00 -13.82 -1.33
CA LYS A 76 -13.69 -14.96 -0.70
C LYS A 76 -12.78 -16.16 -0.41
N LYS A 77 -11.65 -16.29 -1.10
CA LYS A 77 -10.70 -17.39 -0.87
C LYS A 77 -9.83 -17.17 0.37
N ASN A 78 -9.79 -15.96 0.93
CA ASN A 78 -8.99 -15.61 2.11
C ASN A 78 -7.52 -16.07 2.02
N ILE A 79 -6.93 -16.01 0.83
CA ILE A 79 -5.51 -16.27 0.62
C ILE A 79 -4.72 -15.01 0.97
N THR A 80 -3.63 -15.15 1.70
CA THR A 80 -2.75 -14.02 2.05
C THR A 80 -2.13 -13.42 0.79
N TRP A 81 -1.90 -12.10 0.79
CA TRP A 81 -1.42 -11.40 -0.39
C TRP A 81 -0.08 -11.95 -0.90
N ASP A 82 0.83 -12.29 0.00
CA ASP A 82 2.18 -12.77 -0.34
C ASP A 82 2.15 -14.09 -1.12
N ARG A 83 1.16 -14.95 -0.88
CA ARG A 83 1.00 -16.23 -1.60
C ARG A 83 0.69 -16.05 -3.07
N PHE A 84 0.18 -14.90 -3.50
CA PHE A 84 -0.08 -14.66 -4.92
C PHE A 84 1.20 -14.55 -5.75
N TYR A 85 2.35 -14.25 -5.14
CA TYR A 85 3.63 -14.23 -5.84
C TYR A 85 4.20 -15.62 -6.09
N ASP A 86 3.77 -16.64 -5.33
CA ASP A 86 4.21 -18.03 -5.50
C ASP A 86 3.44 -18.76 -6.62
N LEU A 87 2.33 -18.19 -7.09
CA LEU A 87 1.39 -18.86 -8.00
C LEU A 87 1.61 -18.49 -9.47
N ASP A 88 1.53 -19.49 -10.33
CA ASP A 88 1.57 -19.27 -11.78
C ASP A 88 0.26 -18.70 -12.31
N ALA A 89 0.32 -18.06 -13.48
CA ALA A 89 -0.85 -17.49 -14.16
C ALA A 89 -1.98 -18.50 -14.40
N HIS A 90 -1.63 -19.78 -14.60
CA HIS A 90 -2.60 -20.87 -14.74
C HIS A 90 -3.29 -21.19 -13.41
N GLU A 91 -2.51 -21.35 -12.33
CA GLU A 91 -3.02 -21.65 -10.99
C GLU A 91 -3.93 -20.53 -10.47
N ILE A 92 -3.55 -19.27 -10.70
CA ILE A 92 -4.40 -18.11 -10.39
C ILE A 92 -5.71 -18.17 -11.18
N GLY A 93 -5.65 -18.52 -12.46
CA GLY A 93 -6.82 -18.67 -13.32
C GLY A 93 -7.79 -19.74 -12.81
N GLU A 94 -7.27 -20.89 -12.42
CA GLU A 94 -8.04 -21.99 -11.82
C GLU A 94 -8.61 -21.61 -10.45
N LEU A 95 -7.82 -20.92 -9.62
CA LEU A 95 -8.24 -20.45 -8.30
C LEU A 95 -9.49 -19.57 -8.36
N VAL A 96 -9.56 -18.66 -9.34
CA VAL A 96 -10.72 -17.77 -9.55
C VAL A 96 -11.80 -18.37 -10.45
N ARG A 97 -11.61 -19.62 -10.94
CA ARG A 97 -12.48 -20.30 -11.91
C ARG A 97 -12.70 -19.48 -13.18
N ALA A 98 -11.66 -18.75 -13.62
CA ALA A 98 -11.68 -17.91 -14.80
C ALA A 98 -10.28 -17.89 -15.47
N PRO A 99 -9.89 -18.99 -16.16
CA PRO A 99 -8.54 -19.17 -16.69
C PRO A 99 -8.12 -18.05 -17.67
N LYS A 100 -9.07 -17.48 -18.42
CA LYS A 100 -8.83 -16.35 -19.33
C LYS A 100 -8.28 -15.10 -18.64
N VAL A 101 -8.65 -14.88 -17.36
CA VAL A 101 -8.29 -13.68 -16.59
C VAL A 101 -7.02 -13.91 -15.76
N GLY A 102 -6.60 -15.17 -15.57
CA GLY A 102 -5.42 -15.55 -14.78
C GLY A 102 -4.15 -14.81 -15.20
N LYS A 103 -3.88 -14.72 -16.52
CA LYS A 103 -2.73 -13.96 -17.06
C LYS A 103 -2.78 -12.48 -16.70
N THR A 104 -3.96 -11.87 -16.75
CA THR A 104 -4.16 -10.45 -16.42
C THR A 104 -3.92 -10.22 -14.92
N ILE A 105 -4.45 -11.09 -14.06
CA ILE A 105 -4.26 -11.01 -12.61
C ILE A 105 -2.78 -11.20 -12.26
N TYR A 106 -2.14 -12.23 -12.80
CA TYR A 106 -0.71 -12.50 -12.63
C TYR A 106 0.12 -11.27 -12.99
N LYS A 107 -0.16 -10.67 -14.16
CA LYS A 107 0.50 -9.42 -14.56
C LYS A 107 0.35 -8.35 -13.48
N TYR A 108 -0.89 -8.07 -13.04
CA TYR A 108 -1.15 -7.00 -12.07
C TYR A 108 -0.57 -7.24 -10.68
N ILE A 109 -0.46 -8.50 -10.24
CA ILE A 109 0.24 -8.84 -8.99
C ILE A 109 1.69 -8.35 -9.06
N HIS A 110 2.38 -8.65 -10.17
CA HIS A 110 3.77 -8.21 -10.38
C HIS A 110 3.91 -6.72 -10.70
N HIS A 111 2.81 -5.98 -10.87
CA HIS A 111 2.83 -4.52 -11.01
C HIS A 111 2.49 -3.82 -9.69
N VAL A 112 2.14 -4.55 -8.62
CA VAL A 112 2.00 -3.91 -7.31
C VAL A 112 3.40 -3.54 -6.80
N PRO A 113 3.65 -2.29 -6.41
CA PRO A 113 4.96 -1.90 -5.91
C PRO A 113 5.37 -2.74 -4.70
N LYS A 114 6.51 -3.43 -4.83
CA LYS A 114 7.14 -4.27 -3.81
C LYS A 114 8.63 -3.96 -3.80
N LEU A 115 9.20 -3.82 -2.61
CA LEU A 115 10.61 -3.50 -2.41
C LEU A 115 11.24 -4.59 -1.56
N GLU A 116 12.39 -5.09 -1.97
CA GLU A 116 13.26 -5.91 -1.14
C GLU A 116 14.27 -5.00 -0.44
N LEU A 117 14.40 -5.20 0.87
CA LEU A 117 15.27 -4.40 1.73
C LEU A 117 16.42 -5.27 2.22
N SER A 118 17.65 -4.79 2.04
CA SER A 118 18.85 -5.39 2.64
C SER A 118 19.53 -4.35 3.51
N VAL A 119 19.90 -4.73 4.73
CA VAL A 119 20.42 -3.80 5.73
C VAL A 119 21.81 -4.23 6.16
N HIS A 120 22.75 -3.29 6.12
CA HIS A 120 24.08 -3.45 6.69
C HIS A 120 24.27 -2.44 7.83
N VAL A 121 24.50 -2.93 9.04
CA VAL A 121 24.57 -2.10 10.25
C VAL A 121 26.02 -2.00 10.72
N LEU A 122 26.51 -0.77 10.83
CA LEU A 122 27.86 -0.45 11.26
C LEU A 122 27.83 0.35 12.56
N PRO A 123 28.36 -0.16 13.68
CA PRO A 123 28.48 0.62 14.90
C PRO A 123 29.54 1.72 14.72
N ILE A 124 29.16 2.99 14.93
CA ILE A 124 30.07 4.13 14.88
C ILE A 124 30.53 4.48 16.29
N THR A 125 29.59 4.54 17.24
CA THR A 125 29.86 4.76 18.67
C THR A 125 28.94 3.85 19.49
N ARG A 126 29.06 3.90 20.83
CA ARG A 126 28.17 3.17 21.74
C ARG A 126 26.69 3.59 21.63
N SER A 127 26.41 4.78 21.11
CA SER A 127 25.06 5.36 21.02
C SER A 127 24.64 5.71 19.59
N THR A 128 25.42 5.30 18.58
CA THR A 128 25.15 5.66 17.19
C THR A 128 25.50 4.51 16.25
N LEU A 129 24.50 4.08 15.49
CA LEU A 129 24.63 3.10 14.43
C LEU A 129 24.52 3.82 13.07
N LYS A 130 25.38 3.46 12.13
CA LYS A 130 25.20 3.75 10.72
C LYS A 130 24.43 2.58 10.12
N VAL A 131 23.27 2.87 9.53
CA VAL A 131 22.44 1.87 8.85
C VAL A 131 22.54 2.13 7.36
N GLU A 132 23.12 1.19 6.63
CA GLU A 132 23.18 1.20 5.16
C GLU A 132 22.03 0.34 4.64
N LEU A 133 20.95 1.01 4.22
CA LEU A 133 19.77 0.38 3.63
C LEU A 133 19.92 0.30 2.11
N THR A 134 19.93 -0.91 1.57
CA THR A 134 19.85 -1.18 0.12
C THR A 134 18.41 -1.52 -0.24
N ILE A 135 17.82 -0.77 -1.16
CA ILE A 135 16.44 -0.93 -1.62
C ILE A 135 16.46 -1.44 -3.06
N THR A 136 15.90 -2.63 -3.27
CA THR A 136 15.82 -3.26 -4.59
C THR A 136 14.35 -3.35 -5.00
N PRO A 137 13.92 -2.75 -6.13
CA PRO A 137 12.54 -2.88 -6.59
C PRO A 137 12.28 -4.30 -7.12
N ASP A 138 11.27 -4.97 -6.54
CA ASP A 138 10.81 -6.31 -6.94
C ASP A 138 9.39 -6.23 -7.53
N PHE A 139 9.25 -5.40 -8.56
CA PHE A 139 8.01 -5.27 -9.32
C PHE A 139 8.29 -4.76 -10.73
N GLN A 140 7.33 -4.95 -11.63
CA GLN A 140 7.37 -4.50 -13.00
C GLN A 140 6.79 -3.09 -13.12
N TRP A 141 7.63 -2.15 -13.55
CA TRP A 141 7.22 -0.79 -13.80
C TRP A 141 6.35 -0.65 -15.06
N ASP A 142 5.13 -0.16 -14.89
CA ASP A 142 4.24 0.32 -15.96
C ASP A 142 3.96 1.83 -15.79
N ASP A 143 4.38 2.65 -16.77
CA ASP A 143 4.23 4.11 -16.74
C ASP A 143 2.76 4.57 -16.61
N LYS A 144 1.79 3.75 -17.05
CA LYS A 144 0.36 4.08 -16.94
C LYS A 144 -0.18 3.88 -15.52
N ILE A 145 0.52 3.10 -14.70
CA ILE A 145 0.15 2.78 -13.32
C ILE A 145 0.96 3.65 -12.36
N HIS A 146 2.28 3.65 -12.54
CA HIS A 146 3.24 4.23 -11.59
C HIS A 146 3.63 5.67 -11.92
N GLY A 147 3.35 6.12 -13.15
CA GLY A 147 3.78 7.43 -13.61
C GLY A 147 5.31 7.55 -13.71
N MET A 148 5.85 8.69 -13.28
CA MET A 148 7.28 9.02 -13.39
C MET A 148 8.08 8.60 -12.16
N ALA A 149 7.42 8.42 -11.01
CA ALA A 149 8.07 8.09 -9.75
C ALA A 149 7.06 7.51 -8.75
N GLU A 150 7.52 6.58 -7.92
CA GLU A 150 6.75 5.96 -6.84
C GLU A 150 7.30 6.39 -5.48
N PRO A 151 6.49 7.05 -4.62
CA PRO A 151 6.94 7.53 -3.33
C PRO A 151 6.79 6.49 -2.23
N PHE A 152 7.82 6.39 -1.39
CA PHE A 152 7.87 5.54 -0.21
C PHE A 152 8.32 6.35 1.00
N TRP A 153 7.89 5.91 2.17
CA TRP A 153 8.42 6.36 3.44
C TRP A 153 9.32 5.26 4.00
N ILE A 154 10.54 5.62 4.36
CA ILE A 154 11.43 4.75 5.13
C ILE A 154 11.27 5.20 6.58
N LEU A 155 10.83 4.27 7.42
CA LEU A 155 10.57 4.50 8.84
C LEU A 155 11.46 3.53 9.62
N VAL A 156 12.30 4.06 10.50
CA VAL A 156 13.13 3.27 11.42
C VAL A 156 12.56 3.47 12.81
N GLU A 157 12.08 2.38 13.40
CA GLU A 157 11.38 2.38 14.66
C GLU A 157 12.21 1.71 15.76
N ASP A 158 11.85 1.95 17.01
CA ASP A 158 12.35 1.19 18.14
C ASP A 158 11.73 -0.22 18.21
N VAL A 159 12.16 -1.01 19.19
CA VAL A 159 11.78 -2.42 19.32
C VAL A 159 10.28 -2.59 19.60
N ASP A 160 9.67 -1.61 20.28
CA ASP A 160 8.26 -1.62 20.67
C ASP A 160 7.34 -0.96 19.61
N SER A 161 7.91 -0.46 18.51
CA SER A 161 7.21 0.34 17.48
C SER A 161 6.42 1.51 18.06
N GLU A 162 6.92 2.14 19.12
CA GLU A 162 6.30 3.31 19.75
C GLU A 162 6.92 4.60 19.21
N ILE A 163 8.24 4.59 19.03
CA ILE A 163 9.02 5.78 18.68
C ILE A 163 9.71 5.59 17.32
N LEU A 164 9.53 6.59 16.48
CA LEU A 164 10.23 6.71 15.21
C LEU A 164 11.62 7.32 15.45
N LEU A 165 12.67 6.52 15.29
CA LEU A 165 14.07 6.91 15.47
C LEU A 165 14.60 7.70 14.27
N HIS A 166 14.15 7.35 13.07
CA HIS A 166 14.49 8.04 11.83
C HIS A 166 13.36 7.90 10.82
N HIS A 167 13.18 8.91 9.98
CA HIS A 167 12.31 8.81 8.82
C HIS A 167 12.84 9.61 7.65
N GLU A 168 12.65 9.08 6.45
CA GLU A 168 12.98 9.76 5.22
C GLU A 168 11.97 9.45 4.11
N TYR A 169 11.84 10.41 3.20
CA TYR A 169 11.01 10.26 2.02
C TYR A 169 11.87 9.77 0.86
N PHE A 170 11.58 8.57 0.38
CA PHE A 170 12.27 7.94 -0.73
C PHE A 170 11.41 8.00 -1.98
N LEU A 171 11.96 8.55 -3.07
CA LEU A 171 11.26 8.63 -4.34
C LEU A 171 11.95 7.70 -5.34
N LEU A 172 11.33 6.54 -5.58
CA LEU A 172 11.79 5.60 -6.59
C LEU A 172 11.45 6.15 -7.96
N LYS A 173 12.46 6.57 -8.71
CA LYS A 173 12.32 6.96 -10.11
C LYS A 173 12.62 5.75 -11.00
N LYS A 174 12.02 5.76 -12.19
CA LYS A 174 12.32 4.81 -13.25
C LYS A 174 13.79 4.86 -13.68
#